data_AF-A0A965DP19-F1
#
_entry.id   AF-A0A965DP19-F1
#
_cell.length_a   1.000
_cell.length_b   1.000
_cell.length_c   1.000
_cell.angle_alpha   90.00
_cell.angle_beta   90.00
_cell.angle_gamma   90.00
#
_symmetry.space_group_name_H-M   'P 1'
#
loop_
_entity.id
_entity.type
_entity.pdbx_description
1 polymer ?
#
loop_
_entity_poly.entity_id
_entity_poly.type
_entity_poly.pdbx_seq_one_letter_code
_entity_poly.pdbx_strand_id
1 'polypeptide(L)'
;YTMALQRDDRINYVNIGLMGITAVLAFFFPFETFLFAYAFLGPLHYLTEISWLHDRQYFSKGKYDFVVLLVIGVLLSIAAFANDFGYDWEIYNQFVELNLFDKLIVFALFSAILFALVKNVFVKIISCLLLFVFVSGWLSKDNAVANESSTTIFALTSLVPTLIHVYLFTGLFMLYGALKSRSKSGLWQIVAFVLLPVLLVFFVPVDQKNSAPSDYGKRAYYAEGNGFHNTNLSILTHFKFIPEVTNNDYVNYVLNDPNYIPDSIKYAFVLDKLYSGKRYTVTGKDTSVSYRLNGPKYQDIEWSATNPVLKPEKSYLDSLFPLEKQKFIDAQAAPFIARKNEPFMVDNPDSPYYMKPITIAQLIPSSHPAIFDWIYYSQIGIMLMRFIAFAYLYHYLNWFSKTEIIQWHKVPKIRFFAVIILWLAACGFYLYDYGLGLSVLFFLSFTHVLLEFPLNIVSIVGIGQEAAVIFKHGFKPLKTDS
;
A
#
# COMPACT_ATOMS: atom_id res chain seq x y z
N TYR A 1 18.64 -35.32 -24.15
CA TYR A 1 17.23 -35.35 -23.69
C TYR A 1 17.09 -35.78 -22.24
N THR A 2 17.55 -36.96 -21.82
CA THR A 2 17.38 -37.47 -20.44
C THR A 2 18.07 -36.62 -19.35
N MET A 3 19.29 -36.11 -19.61
CA MET A 3 20.00 -35.23 -18.67
C MET A 3 19.37 -33.84 -18.50
N ALA A 4 18.76 -33.29 -19.57
CA ALA A 4 18.09 -31.98 -19.51
C ALA A 4 16.77 -32.06 -18.72
N LEU A 5 15.96 -33.10 -18.97
CA LEU A 5 14.75 -33.41 -18.19
C LEU A 5 15.06 -33.60 -16.70
N GLN A 6 16.13 -34.33 -16.36
CA GLN A 6 16.57 -34.49 -14.96
C GLN A 6 17.01 -33.18 -14.31
N ARG A 7 17.50 -32.20 -15.08
CA ARG A 7 17.97 -30.93 -14.53
C ARG A 7 16.82 -29.96 -14.25
N ASP A 8 15.85 -29.87 -15.16
CA ASP A 8 14.63 -29.08 -14.95
C ASP A 8 13.83 -29.61 -13.76
N ASP A 9 13.72 -30.94 -13.64
CA ASP A 9 13.08 -31.57 -12.48
C ASP A 9 13.78 -31.20 -11.17
N ARG A 10 15.11 -31.18 -11.13
CA ARG A 10 15.87 -30.74 -9.94
C ARG A 10 15.56 -29.29 -9.58
N ILE A 11 15.51 -28.38 -10.55
CA ILE A 11 15.18 -26.95 -10.30
C ILE A 11 13.77 -26.82 -9.73
N ASN A 12 12.80 -27.60 -10.23
CA ASN A 12 11.43 -27.56 -9.73
C ASN A 12 11.33 -28.05 -8.27
N TYR A 13 12.04 -29.13 -7.91
CA TYR A 13 12.10 -29.60 -6.53
C TYR A 13 12.85 -28.65 -5.59
N VAL A 14 13.93 -28.03 -6.06
CA VAL A 14 14.62 -26.96 -5.30
C VAL A 14 13.65 -25.83 -5.00
N ASN A 15 12.86 -25.41 -5.99
CA ASN A 15 11.85 -24.36 -5.78
C ASN A 15 10.78 -24.75 -4.76
N ILE A 16 10.31 -26.01 -4.75
CA ILE A 16 9.40 -26.50 -3.71
C ILE A 16 10.07 -26.39 -2.32
N GLY A 17 11.35 -26.76 -2.22
CA GLY A 17 12.13 -26.58 -1.00
C GLY A 17 12.25 -25.13 -0.57
N LEU A 18 12.50 -24.22 -1.52
CA LEU A 18 12.56 -22.77 -1.28
C LEU A 18 11.20 -22.24 -0.78
N MET A 19 10.07 -22.70 -1.33
CA MET A 19 8.75 -22.34 -0.79
C MET A 19 8.60 -22.80 0.66
N GLY A 20 9.07 -24.01 1.00
CA GLY A 20 9.05 -24.51 2.38
C GLY A 20 9.86 -23.61 3.33
N ILE A 21 11.08 -23.23 2.94
CA ILE A 21 11.93 -22.30 3.70
C ILE A 21 11.23 -20.94 3.87
N THR A 22 10.67 -20.42 2.77
CA THR A 22 9.94 -19.16 2.79
C THR A 22 8.72 -19.22 3.72
N ALA A 23 7.98 -20.33 3.75
CA ALA A 23 6.85 -20.51 4.66
C ALA A 23 7.29 -20.55 6.13
N VAL A 24 8.43 -21.18 6.44
CA VAL A 24 9.00 -21.18 7.80
C VAL A 24 9.41 -19.78 8.23
N LEU A 25 10.11 -19.03 7.37
CA LEU A 25 10.52 -17.66 7.67
C LEU A 25 9.30 -16.74 7.85
N ALA A 26 8.32 -16.83 6.95
CA ALA A 26 7.07 -16.09 7.05
C ALA A 26 6.27 -16.45 8.31
N PHE A 27 6.31 -17.69 8.78
CA PHE A 27 5.66 -18.11 10.02
C PHE A 27 6.26 -17.43 11.26
N PHE A 28 7.59 -17.46 11.40
CA PHE A 28 8.30 -16.96 12.58
C PHE A 28 8.50 -15.45 12.55
N PHE A 29 8.82 -14.88 11.39
CA PHE A 29 9.22 -13.47 11.24
C PHE A 29 8.51 -12.83 10.04
N PRO A 30 7.17 -12.74 10.03
CA PRO A 30 6.43 -12.30 8.84
C PRO A 30 6.85 -10.89 8.38
N PHE A 31 7.00 -9.94 9.29
CA PHE A 31 7.36 -8.56 8.95
C PHE A 31 8.82 -8.46 8.50
N GLU A 32 9.76 -8.99 9.28
CA GLU A 32 11.19 -8.91 8.98
C GLU A 32 11.56 -9.69 7.71
N THR A 33 10.90 -10.83 7.46
CA THR A 33 11.10 -11.61 6.23
C THR A 33 10.71 -10.80 5.00
N PHE A 34 9.56 -10.12 5.07
CA PHE A 34 9.11 -9.25 4.00
C PHE A 34 10.03 -8.03 3.82
N LEU A 35 10.39 -7.33 4.91
CA LEU A 35 11.28 -6.16 4.86
C LEU A 35 12.65 -6.55 4.28
N PHE A 36 13.20 -7.70 4.68
CA PHE A 36 14.44 -8.24 4.12
C PHE A 36 14.28 -8.56 2.63
N ALA A 37 13.23 -9.27 2.25
CA ALA A 37 12.97 -9.60 0.85
C ALA A 37 12.89 -8.32 0.00
N TYR A 38 12.13 -7.33 0.45
CA TYR A 38 11.93 -6.07 -0.27
C TYR A 38 13.21 -5.23 -0.34
N ALA A 39 13.92 -5.03 0.77
CA ALA A 39 15.08 -4.16 0.81
C ALA A 39 16.35 -4.75 0.18
N PHE A 40 16.55 -6.07 0.30
CA PHE A 40 17.78 -6.73 -0.13
C PHE A 40 17.62 -7.45 -1.46
N LEU A 41 16.61 -8.32 -1.59
CA LEU A 41 16.39 -9.11 -2.80
C LEU A 41 15.66 -8.32 -3.89
N GLY A 42 14.78 -7.40 -3.50
CA GLY A 42 14.02 -6.53 -4.39
C GLY A 42 14.92 -5.76 -5.37
N PRO A 43 15.86 -4.90 -4.92
CA PRO A 43 16.67 -4.11 -5.84
C PRO A 43 17.51 -4.96 -6.79
N LEU A 44 18.04 -6.08 -6.30
CA LEU A 44 18.77 -7.02 -7.15
C LEU A 44 17.87 -7.65 -8.21
N HIS A 45 16.64 -8.02 -7.83
CA HIS A 45 15.64 -8.55 -8.74
C HIS A 45 15.29 -7.51 -9.81
N TYR A 46 14.88 -6.29 -9.42
CA TYR A 46 14.47 -5.25 -10.36
C TYR A 46 15.57 -4.92 -11.39
N LEU A 47 16.83 -4.78 -10.94
CA LEU A 47 17.96 -4.49 -11.81
C LEU A 47 18.26 -5.62 -12.81
N THR A 48 18.21 -6.87 -12.34
CA THR A 48 18.47 -8.03 -13.21
C THR A 48 17.30 -8.31 -14.16
N GLU A 49 16.07 -8.08 -13.71
CA GLU A 49 14.86 -8.24 -14.50
C GLU A 49 14.73 -7.19 -15.59
N ILE A 50 14.90 -5.90 -15.29
CA ILE A 50 14.84 -4.85 -16.31
C ILE A 50 15.89 -5.11 -17.40
N SER A 51 17.11 -5.51 -17.02
CA SER A 51 18.13 -5.92 -17.98
C SER A 51 17.67 -7.11 -18.83
N TRP A 52 17.07 -8.13 -18.22
CA TRP A 52 16.60 -9.33 -18.90
C TRP A 52 15.42 -9.09 -19.85
N LEU A 53 14.49 -8.21 -19.44
CA LEU A 53 13.35 -7.74 -20.24
C LEU A 53 13.85 -6.94 -21.44
N HIS A 54 14.83 -6.06 -21.24
CA HIS A 54 15.41 -5.26 -22.32
C HIS A 54 15.98 -6.15 -23.45
N ASP A 55 16.74 -7.18 -23.09
CA ASP A 55 17.31 -8.14 -24.04
C ASP A 55 16.21 -8.93 -24.82
N ARG A 56 14.96 -8.91 -24.33
CA ARG A 56 13.77 -9.54 -24.95
C ARG A 56 12.75 -8.55 -25.51
N GLN A 57 13.16 -7.28 -25.69
CA GLN A 57 12.27 -6.21 -26.15
C GLN A 57 10.99 -6.09 -25.31
N TYR A 58 11.10 -6.33 -24.01
CA TYR A 58 10.00 -6.25 -23.05
C TYR A 58 8.76 -7.07 -23.44
N PHE A 59 8.93 -8.11 -24.28
CA PHE A 59 7.83 -8.92 -24.83
C PHE A 59 6.79 -8.11 -25.64
N SER A 60 7.14 -6.89 -26.06
CA SER A 60 6.30 -6.06 -26.93
C SER A 60 6.54 -6.34 -28.42
N LYS A 61 5.57 -5.98 -29.26
CA LYS A 61 5.68 -6.10 -30.72
C LYS A 61 6.46 -4.95 -31.35
N GLY A 62 6.43 -3.75 -30.77
CA GLY A 62 7.21 -2.60 -31.21
C GLY A 62 8.47 -2.40 -30.37
N LYS A 63 9.54 -1.92 -31.01
CA LYS A 63 10.85 -1.66 -30.38
C LYS A 63 10.79 -0.60 -29.27
N TYR A 64 9.89 0.39 -29.39
CA TYR A 64 9.79 1.52 -28.47
C TYR A 64 8.52 1.49 -27.62
N ASP A 65 7.74 0.40 -27.65
CA ASP A 65 6.48 0.32 -26.90
C ASP A 65 6.70 0.46 -25.39
N PHE A 66 7.82 -0.07 -24.89
CA PHE A 66 8.21 0.04 -23.48
C PHE A 66 8.42 1.50 -23.00
N VAL A 67 8.67 2.45 -23.91
CA VAL A 67 8.92 3.86 -23.55
C VAL A 67 7.67 4.48 -22.92
N VAL A 68 6.46 4.10 -23.36
CA VAL A 68 5.21 4.57 -22.76
C VAL A 68 5.13 4.15 -21.29
N LEU A 69 5.44 2.89 -21.00
CA LEU A 69 5.43 2.33 -19.65
C LEU A 69 6.53 2.95 -18.77
N LEU A 70 7.72 3.19 -19.33
CA LEU A 70 8.80 3.90 -18.67
C LEU A 70 8.43 5.34 -18.30
N VAL A 71 7.81 6.09 -19.21
CA VAL A 71 7.36 7.47 -18.95
C VAL A 71 6.33 7.50 -17.83
N ILE A 72 5.39 6.54 -17.81
CA ILE A 72 4.43 6.42 -16.71
C ILE A 72 5.16 6.15 -15.38
N GLY A 73 6.13 5.23 -15.37
CA GLY A 73 6.96 4.96 -14.20
C GLY A 73 7.68 6.21 -13.69
N VAL A 74 8.26 7.01 -14.59
CA VAL A 74 8.89 8.31 -14.26
C VAL A 74 7.88 9.28 -13.66
N LEU A 75 6.72 9.46 -14.28
CA LEU A 75 5.68 10.40 -13.81
C LEU A 75 5.17 10.05 -12.40
N LEU A 76 4.84 8.77 -12.17
CA LEU A 76 4.41 8.29 -10.85
C LEU A 76 5.50 8.47 -9.80
N SER A 77 6.76 8.24 -10.19
CA SER A 77 7.89 8.42 -9.29
C SER A 77 8.11 9.86 -8.92
N ILE A 78 8.07 10.79 -9.88
CA ILE A 78 8.22 12.23 -9.61
C ILE A 78 7.14 12.70 -8.62
N ALA A 79 5.90 12.25 -8.80
CA ALA A 79 4.81 12.58 -7.88
C ALA A 79 5.04 12.01 -6.47
N ALA A 80 5.52 10.77 -6.35
CA ALA A 80 5.86 10.16 -5.06
C ALA A 80 7.04 10.90 -4.38
N PHE A 81 8.12 11.18 -5.12
CA PHE A 81 9.28 11.93 -4.62
C PHE A 81 8.92 13.33 -4.13
N ALA A 82 8.00 14.02 -4.81
CA ALA A 82 7.54 15.34 -4.42
C ALA A 82 6.94 15.36 -3.01
N ASN A 83 6.10 14.37 -2.70
CA ASN A 83 5.50 14.20 -1.37
C ASN A 83 6.54 13.90 -0.29
N ASP A 84 7.45 12.95 -0.56
CA ASP A 84 8.34 12.39 0.46
C ASP A 84 9.42 13.36 0.95
N PHE A 85 9.82 14.34 0.13
CA PHE A 85 10.84 15.32 0.50
C PHE A 85 10.25 16.67 0.98
N GLY A 86 8.94 16.71 1.24
CA GLY A 86 8.27 17.87 1.85
C GLY A 86 8.34 19.14 1.00
N TYR A 87 8.58 19.00 -0.31
CA TYR A 87 8.47 20.12 -1.22
C TYR A 87 7.00 20.26 -1.64
N ASP A 88 6.43 21.45 -1.48
CA ASP A 88 5.07 21.79 -1.87
C ASP A 88 4.96 21.91 -3.39
N TRP A 89 5.28 20.83 -4.10
CA TRP A 89 5.20 20.78 -5.55
C TRP A 89 3.74 20.65 -5.91
N GLU A 90 3.23 21.68 -6.59
CA GLU A 90 1.91 21.70 -7.21
C GLU A 90 1.58 20.42 -8.01
N ILE A 91 2.62 19.74 -8.51
CA ILE A 91 2.55 18.44 -9.18
C ILE A 91 1.87 17.38 -8.31
N TYR A 92 2.24 17.22 -7.04
CA TYR A 92 1.62 16.18 -6.19
C TYR A 92 0.13 16.46 -5.98
N ASN A 93 -0.21 17.71 -5.63
CA ASN A 93 -1.60 18.13 -5.45
C ASN A 93 -2.42 17.90 -6.72
N GLN A 94 -1.86 18.22 -7.91
CA GLN A 94 -2.50 17.93 -9.19
C GLN A 94 -2.70 16.43 -9.44
N PHE A 95 -1.73 15.58 -9.08
CA PHE A 95 -1.86 14.13 -9.21
C PHE A 95 -2.97 13.56 -8.33
N VAL A 96 -3.07 14.04 -7.08
CA VAL A 96 -4.13 13.65 -6.15
C VAL A 96 -5.48 14.15 -6.64
N GLU A 97 -5.59 15.44 -6.96
CA GLU A 97 -6.84 16.04 -7.42
C GLU A 97 -7.35 15.39 -8.69
N LEU A 98 -6.49 15.16 -9.69
CA LEU A 98 -6.91 14.56 -10.95
C LEU A 98 -6.96 13.04 -10.92
N ASN A 99 -6.69 12.40 -9.77
CA ASN A 99 -6.55 10.96 -9.60
C ASN A 99 -5.63 10.32 -10.66
N LEU A 100 -4.45 10.92 -10.90
CA LEU A 100 -3.53 10.47 -11.93
C LEU A 100 -2.83 9.17 -11.55
N PHE A 101 -2.62 8.89 -10.27
CA PHE A 101 -2.02 7.63 -9.81
C PHE A 101 -2.80 6.43 -10.34
N ASP A 102 -4.09 6.33 -10.01
CA ASP A 102 -4.94 5.23 -10.44
C ASP A 102 -5.07 5.16 -11.97
N LYS A 103 -5.30 6.31 -12.62
CA LYS A 103 -5.48 6.40 -14.07
C LYS A 103 -4.27 5.89 -14.83
N LEU A 104 -3.07 6.32 -14.44
CA LEU A 104 -1.84 5.93 -15.13
C LEU A 104 -1.51 4.45 -14.92
N ILE A 105 -1.78 3.89 -13.73
CA ILE A 105 -1.57 2.46 -13.45
C ILE A 105 -2.52 1.61 -14.31
N VAL A 106 -3.81 1.92 -14.31
CA VAL A 106 -4.82 1.20 -15.11
C VAL A 106 -4.53 1.34 -16.60
N PHE A 107 -4.16 2.54 -17.05
CA PHE A 107 -3.75 2.78 -18.42
C PHE A 107 -2.51 1.97 -18.82
N ALA A 108 -1.49 1.90 -17.96
CA ALA A 108 -0.28 1.10 -18.20
C ALA A 108 -0.62 -0.39 -18.37
N LEU A 109 -1.46 -0.94 -17.49
CA LEU A 109 -1.88 -2.35 -17.56
C LEU A 109 -2.64 -2.65 -18.86
N PHE A 110 -3.62 -1.83 -19.23
CA PHE A 110 -4.43 -2.08 -20.42
C PHE A 110 -3.68 -1.79 -21.72
N SER A 111 -2.83 -0.77 -21.76
CA SER A 111 -1.99 -0.48 -22.92
C SER A 111 -0.94 -1.58 -23.16
N ALA A 112 -0.48 -2.26 -22.11
CA ALA A 112 0.42 -3.42 -22.25
C ALA A 112 -0.19 -4.57 -23.07
N ILE A 113 -1.53 -4.73 -23.09
CA ILE A 113 -2.21 -5.70 -23.97
C ILE A 113 -1.96 -5.35 -25.44
N LEU A 114 -2.09 -4.07 -25.79
CA LEU A 114 -1.83 -3.58 -27.14
C LEU A 114 -0.37 -3.76 -27.51
N PHE A 115 0.55 -3.45 -26.59
CA PHE A 115 1.99 -3.60 -26.82
C PHE A 115 2.41 -5.07 -27.00
N ALA A 116 1.82 -5.99 -26.24
CA ALA A 116 2.11 -7.42 -26.34
C ALA A 116 1.58 -8.07 -27.62
N LEU A 117 0.41 -7.61 -28.11
CA LEU A 117 -0.36 -8.34 -29.14
C LEU A 117 -0.41 -7.65 -30.51
N VAL A 118 -0.30 -6.32 -30.57
CA VAL A 118 -0.55 -5.54 -31.78
C VAL A 118 0.75 -5.03 -32.41
N LYS A 119 1.01 -5.43 -33.67
CA LYS A 119 2.18 -4.96 -34.42
C LYS A 119 2.00 -3.56 -35.03
N ASN A 120 0.80 -3.23 -35.52
CA ASN A 120 0.54 -1.99 -36.25
C ASN A 120 0.56 -0.77 -35.31
N VAL A 121 1.49 0.16 -35.56
CA VAL A 121 1.70 1.35 -34.74
C VAL A 121 0.50 2.31 -34.77
N PHE A 122 -0.14 2.49 -35.93
CA PHE A 122 -1.28 3.38 -36.07
C PHE A 122 -2.49 2.89 -35.24
N VAL A 123 -2.76 1.59 -35.29
CA VAL A 123 -3.80 0.97 -34.45
C VAL A 123 -3.48 1.16 -32.98
N LYS A 124 -2.22 0.94 -32.57
CA LYS A 124 -1.80 1.17 -31.18
C LYS A 124 -2.04 2.61 -30.73
N ILE A 125 -1.66 3.61 -31.53
CA ILE A 125 -1.85 5.02 -31.17
C ILE A 125 -3.33 5.34 -30.98
N ILE A 126 -4.19 4.99 -31.94
CA ILE A 126 -5.63 5.25 -31.83
C ILE A 126 -6.23 4.51 -30.63
N SER A 127 -5.92 3.23 -30.46
CA SER A 127 -6.42 2.44 -29.34
C SER A 127 -5.95 2.98 -27.99
N CYS A 128 -4.69 3.43 -27.87
CA CYS A 128 -4.20 4.08 -26.66
C CYS A 128 -4.91 5.41 -26.39
N LEU A 129 -5.21 6.22 -27.39
CA LEU A 129 -5.98 7.46 -27.20
C LEU A 129 -7.40 7.18 -26.70
N LEU A 130 -8.10 6.22 -27.33
CA LEU A 130 -9.43 5.80 -26.88
C LEU A 130 -9.41 5.22 -25.47
N LEU A 131 -8.39 4.41 -25.17
CA LEU A 131 -8.18 3.83 -23.85
C LEU A 131 -7.94 4.90 -22.79
N PHE A 132 -7.14 5.93 -23.11
CA PHE A 132 -6.89 7.04 -22.19
C PHE A 132 -8.17 7.81 -21.87
N VAL A 133 -9.00 8.09 -22.88
CA VAL A 133 -10.31 8.75 -22.68
C VAL A 133 -11.22 7.88 -21.81
N PHE A 134 -11.29 6.58 -22.09
CA PHE A 134 -12.09 5.62 -21.32
C PHE A 134 -11.64 5.58 -19.84
N VAL A 135 -10.35 5.36 -19.57
CA VAL A 135 -9.81 5.29 -18.20
C VAL A 135 -9.99 6.61 -17.46
N SER A 136 -9.77 7.74 -18.15
CA SER A 136 -9.95 9.08 -17.56
C SER A 136 -11.40 9.35 -17.14
N GLY A 137 -12.38 8.92 -17.94
CA GLY A 137 -13.79 9.00 -17.61
C GLY A 137 -14.21 8.01 -16.52
N TRP A 138 -13.71 6.77 -16.60
CA TRP A 138 -14.04 5.73 -15.61
C TRP A 138 -13.57 6.10 -14.20
N LEU A 139 -12.36 6.64 -14.08
CA LEU A 139 -11.74 7.05 -12.81
C LEU A 139 -11.84 8.56 -12.55
N SER A 140 -12.86 9.23 -13.08
CA SER A 140 -13.12 10.65 -12.84
C SER A 140 -13.62 10.91 -11.40
N LYS A 141 -13.57 12.17 -10.96
CA LYS A 141 -14.12 12.60 -9.66
C LYS A 141 -15.61 12.28 -9.53
N ASP A 142 -16.36 12.40 -10.62
CA ASP A 142 -17.80 12.14 -10.64
C ASP A 142 -18.14 10.68 -10.27
N ASN A 143 -17.21 9.76 -10.54
CA ASN A 143 -17.35 8.34 -10.22
C ASN A 143 -16.68 7.95 -8.89
N ALA A 144 -16.08 8.89 -8.14
CA ALA A 144 -15.25 8.59 -6.96
C ALA A 144 -15.98 7.74 -5.91
N VAL A 145 -17.23 8.08 -5.59
CA VAL A 145 -18.05 7.35 -4.60
C VAL A 145 -18.30 5.90 -5.04
N ALA A 146 -18.61 5.68 -6.32
CA ALA A 146 -18.81 4.35 -6.86
C ALA A 146 -17.49 3.56 -6.88
N ASN A 147 -16.39 4.24 -7.21
CA ASN A 147 -15.08 3.64 -7.38
C ASN A 147 -14.43 3.22 -6.06
N GLU A 148 -14.67 3.97 -4.98
CA GLU A 148 -14.08 3.70 -3.66
C GLU A 148 -14.47 2.31 -3.11
N SER A 149 -15.74 1.92 -3.30
CA SER A 149 -16.25 0.61 -2.87
C SER A 149 -15.98 -0.52 -3.89
N SER A 150 -15.42 -0.21 -5.05
CA SER A 150 -15.25 -1.17 -6.14
C SER A 150 -14.04 -2.07 -5.92
N THR A 151 -14.29 -3.36 -5.68
CA THR A 151 -13.22 -4.37 -5.59
C THR A 151 -12.41 -4.49 -6.87
N THR A 152 -13.02 -4.24 -8.03
CA THR A 152 -12.29 -4.23 -9.31
C THR A 152 -11.26 -3.10 -9.34
N ILE A 153 -11.65 -1.89 -8.92
CA ILE A 153 -10.74 -0.75 -8.95
C ILE A 153 -9.65 -0.93 -7.90
N PHE A 154 -10.02 -1.34 -6.68
CA PHE A 154 -9.05 -1.68 -5.64
C PHE A 154 -8.03 -2.74 -6.12
N ALA A 155 -8.51 -3.79 -6.78
CA ALA A 155 -7.63 -4.80 -7.34
C ALA A 155 -6.69 -4.21 -8.40
N LEU A 156 -7.19 -3.37 -9.32
CA LEU A 156 -6.41 -2.79 -10.40
C LEU A 156 -5.41 -1.73 -9.96
N THR A 157 -5.71 -0.95 -8.92
CA THR A 157 -4.86 0.18 -8.50
C THR A 157 -3.94 -0.19 -7.34
N SER A 158 -4.42 -1.01 -6.40
CA SER A 158 -3.66 -1.40 -5.21
C SER A 158 -3.03 -2.78 -5.34
N LEU A 159 -3.79 -3.80 -5.78
CA LEU A 159 -3.29 -5.19 -5.79
C LEU A 159 -2.42 -5.51 -7.01
N VAL A 160 -2.72 -4.99 -8.20
CA VAL A 160 -1.92 -5.20 -9.44
C VAL A 160 -0.44 -4.87 -9.22
N PRO A 161 -0.05 -3.67 -8.77
CA PRO A 161 1.37 -3.35 -8.57
C PRO A 161 1.99 -4.04 -7.35
N THR A 162 1.20 -4.68 -6.49
CA THR A 162 1.65 -5.35 -5.28
C THR A 162 1.45 -6.86 -5.37
N LEU A 163 0.42 -7.41 -4.71
CA LEU A 163 0.20 -8.84 -4.55
C LEU A 163 -0.16 -9.59 -5.83
N ILE A 164 -0.90 -8.98 -6.75
CA ILE A 164 -1.20 -9.61 -8.04
C ILE A 164 0.09 -9.77 -8.85
N HIS A 165 0.96 -8.76 -8.89
CA HIS A 165 2.26 -8.90 -9.55
C HIS A 165 3.13 -9.96 -8.86
N VAL A 166 3.40 -9.82 -7.56
CA VAL A 166 4.36 -10.73 -6.90
C VAL A 166 3.82 -12.17 -6.74
N TYR A 167 2.51 -12.38 -6.62
CA TYR A 167 1.94 -13.71 -6.38
C TYR A 167 1.21 -14.28 -7.59
N LEU A 168 0.21 -13.58 -8.12
CA LEU A 168 -0.62 -14.10 -9.21
C LEU A 168 0.16 -14.20 -10.54
N PHE A 169 0.84 -13.14 -10.96
CA PHE A 169 1.64 -13.15 -12.18
C PHE A 169 2.83 -14.10 -12.07
N THR A 170 3.48 -14.20 -10.91
CA THR A 170 4.48 -15.26 -10.64
C THR A 170 3.91 -16.66 -10.87
N GLY A 171 2.73 -16.96 -10.32
CA GLY A 171 2.06 -18.24 -10.49
C GLY A 171 1.69 -18.52 -11.94
N LEU A 172 1.16 -17.53 -12.66
CA LEU A 172 0.82 -17.64 -14.08
C LEU A 172 2.07 -17.86 -14.95
N PHE A 173 3.16 -17.14 -14.68
CA PHE A 173 4.42 -17.33 -15.39
C PHE A 173 5.01 -18.73 -15.14
N MET A 174 4.97 -19.21 -13.89
CA MET A 174 5.37 -20.58 -13.55
C MET A 174 4.49 -21.62 -14.25
N LEU A 175 3.17 -21.41 -14.28
CA LEU A 175 2.22 -22.31 -14.92
C LEU A 175 2.45 -22.35 -16.42
N TYR A 176 2.63 -21.20 -17.05
CA TYR A 176 2.97 -21.11 -18.47
C TYR A 176 4.23 -21.92 -18.78
N GLY A 177 5.28 -21.76 -17.98
CA GLY A 177 6.53 -22.52 -18.13
C GLY A 177 6.33 -24.03 -18.00
N ALA A 178 5.58 -24.50 -17.00
CA ALA A 178 5.30 -25.91 -16.76
C ALA A 178 4.45 -26.54 -17.88
N LEU A 179 3.44 -25.82 -18.36
CA LEU A 179 2.62 -26.26 -19.49
C LEU A 179 3.47 -26.35 -20.75
N LYS A 180 4.19 -25.28 -21.11
CA LYS A 180 5.02 -25.22 -22.32
C LYS A 180 6.07 -26.33 -22.39
N SER A 181 6.75 -26.63 -21.28
CA SER A 181 7.76 -27.71 -21.22
C SER A 181 7.17 -29.10 -21.01
N ARG A 182 5.84 -29.21 -20.82
CA ARG A 182 5.14 -30.45 -20.47
C ARG A 182 5.75 -31.10 -19.21
N SER A 183 6.11 -30.27 -18.22
CA SER A 183 6.78 -30.71 -16.99
C SER A 183 5.78 -31.06 -15.89
N LYS A 184 5.77 -32.34 -15.47
CA LYS A 184 4.95 -32.80 -14.34
C LYS A 184 5.46 -32.25 -13.00
N SER A 185 6.78 -32.21 -12.81
CA SER A 185 7.39 -31.63 -11.60
C SER A 185 7.09 -30.13 -11.49
N GLY A 186 7.05 -29.41 -12.62
CA GLY A 186 6.62 -28.02 -12.68
C GLY A 186 5.16 -27.82 -12.28
N LEU A 187 4.26 -28.75 -12.63
CA LEU A 187 2.87 -28.71 -12.15
C LEU A 187 2.78 -28.97 -10.64
N TRP A 188 3.57 -29.89 -10.10
CA TRP A 188 3.66 -30.09 -8.64
C TRP A 188 4.22 -28.87 -7.91
N GLN A 189 5.15 -28.15 -8.53
CA GLN A 189 5.63 -26.86 -8.03
C GLN A 189 4.49 -25.83 -7.96
N ILE A 190 3.59 -25.76 -8.96
CA ILE A 190 2.39 -24.91 -8.89
C ILE A 190 1.47 -25.33 -7.75
N VAL A 191 1.24 -26.64 -7.58
CA VAL A 191 0.42 -27.14 -6.47
C VAL A 191 1.01 -26.69 -5.13
N ALA A 192 2.33 -26.85 -4.93
CA ALA A 192 2.99 -26.39 -3.72
C ALA A 192 2.91 -24.86 -3.54
N PHE A 193 3.07 -24.10 -4.63
CA PHE A 193 2.98 -22.63 -4.62
C PHE A 193 1.62 -22.13 -4.12
N VAL A 194 0.54 -22.82 -4.46
CA VAL A 194 -0.82 -22.49 -4.00
C VAL A 194 -1.09 -23.06 -2.60
N LEU A 195 -0.70 -24.31 -2.34
CA LEU A 195 -1.07 -25.02 -1.12
C LEU A 195 -0.33 -24.51 0.12
N LEU A 196 0.98 -24.25 0.02
CA LEU A 196 1.79 -23.84 1.18
C LEU A 196 1.32 -22.54 1.85
N PRO A 197 1.06 -21.43 1.13
CA PRO A 197 0.54 -20.23 1.78
C PRO A 197 -0.86 -20.44 2.35
N VAL A 198 -1.72 -21.25 1.72
CA VAL A 198 -3.05 -21.59 2.27
C VAL A 198 -2.91 -22.33 3.60
N LEU A 199 -2.02 -23.32 3.68
CA LEU A 199 -1.71 -24.04 4.92
C LEU A 199 -1.14 -23.09 5.98
N LEU A 200 -0.16 -22.28 5.62
CA LEU A 200 0.49 -21.30 6.51
C LEU A 200 -0.51 -20.30 7.12
N VAL A 201 -1.46 -19.83 6.32
CA VAL A 201 -2.40 -18.78 6.73
C VAL A 201 -3.58 -19.35 7.52
N PHE A 202 -4.20 -20.43 7.05
CA PHE A 202 -5.47 -20.89 7.60
C PHE A 202 -5.37 -22.06 8.58
N PHE A 203 -4.27 -22.83 8.55
CA PHE A 203 -4.13 -24.05 9.36
C PHE A 203 -3.06 -23.93 10.44
N VAL A 204 -2.12 -23.00 10.32
CA VAL A 204 -1.08 -22.77 11.32
C VAL A 204 -1.54 -21.69 12.31
N PRO A 205 -1.54 -21.94 13.64
CA PRO A 205 -2.01 -20.98 14.62
C PRO A 205 -1.18 -19.68 14.60
N VAL A 206 -1.83 -18.59 14.98
CA VAL A 206 -1.20 -17.27 15.12
C VAL A 206 -0.77 -17.08 16.57
N ASP A 207 0.52 -16.81 16.78
CA ASP A 207 1.04 -16.34 18.05
C ASP A 207 1.15 -14.82 17.98
N GLN A 208 0.14 -14.12 18.51
CA GLN A 208 0.04 -12.66 18.41
C GLN A 208 1.22 -11.92 19.05
N LYS A 209 1.84 -12.52 20.07
CA LYS A 209 2.93 -11.88 20.80
C LYS A 209 4.26 -12.08 20.10
N ASN A 210 4.54 -13.29 19.63
CA ASN A 210 5.84 -13.63 19.03
C ASN A 210 5.92 -13.34 17.53
N SER A 211 4.79 -13.23 16.83
CA SER A 211 4.76 -12.85 15.40
C SER A 211 4.71 -11.33 15.17
N ALA A 212 4.59 -10.54 16.23
CA ALA A 212 4.65 -9.09 16.14
C ALA A 212 6.04 -8.61 15.70
N PRO A 213 6.14 -7.52 14.94
CA PRO A 213 7.42 -7.00 14.50
C PRO A 213 8.23 -6.47 15.69
N SER A 214 9.55 -6.55 15.56
CA SER A 214 10.47 -5.79 16.41
C SER A 214 10.22 -4.28 16.34
N ASP A 215 10.73 -3.49 17.29
CA ASP A 215 10.60 -2.03 17.24
C ASP A 215 11.21 -1.44 15.96
N TYR A 216 12.32 -2.00 15.48
CA TYR A 216 12.87 -1.65 14.18
C TYR A 216 11.92 -2.03 13.05
N GLY A 217 11.43 -3.28 13.03
CA GLY A 217 10.48 -3.76 12.04
C GLY A 217 9.23 -2.89 11.95
N LYS A 218 8.67 -2.47 13.09
CA LYS A 218 7.52 -1.58 13.17
C LYS A 218 7.79 -0.20 12.56
N ARG A 219 8.94 0.41 12.88
CA ARG A 219 9.35 1.70 12.30
C ARG A 219 9.61 1.59 10.81
N ALA A 220 10.32 0.55 10.36
CA ALA A 220 10.63 0.30 8.96
C ALA A 220 9.37 -0.01 8.13
N TYR A 221 8.43 -0.76 8.69
CA TYR A 221 7.17 -1.12 8.02
C TYR A 221 6.21 0.08 7.92
N TYR A 222 6.21 0.96 8.92
CA TYR A 222 5.44 2.22 8.89
C TYR A 222 6.11 3.30 8.03
N ALA A 223 7.44 3.42 8.09
CA ALA A 223 8.27 4.38 7.36
C ALA A 223 7.67 5.80 7.33
N GLU A 224 7.37 6.34 8.52
CA GLU A 224 6.79 7.68 8.70
C GLU A 224 5.46 7.93 7.96
N GLY A 225 4.76 6.87 7.57
CA GLY A 225 3.51 6.95 6.81
C GLY A 225 3.68 6.70 5.32
N ASN A 226 4.89 6.44 4.83
CA ASN A 226 5.17 6.10 3.42
C ASN A 226 5.40 4.58 3.21
N GLY A 227 5.33 3.80 4.28
CA GLY A 227 5.62 2.36 4.27
C GLY A 227 4.42 1.46 3.95
N PHE A 228 4.68 0.15 4.02
CA PHE A 228 3.71 -0.91 3.71
C PHE A 228 2.58 -1.06 4.73
N HIS A 229 2.69 -0.39 5.88
CA HIS A 229 1.61 -0.25 6.85
C HIS A 229 0.29 0.17 6.18
N ASN A 230 0.33 1.18 5.31
CA ASN A 230 -0.85 1.68 4.62
C ASN A 230 -1.40 0.68 3.60
N THR A 231 -0.55 -0.14 2.99
CA THR A 231 -0.99 -1.22 2.09
C THR A 231 -1.76 -2.29 2.86
N ASN A 232 -1.29 -2.70 4.04
CA ASN A 232 -2.05 -3.64 4.87
C ASN A 232 -3.35 -3.00 5.38
N LEU A 233 -3.29 -1.74 5.80
CA LEU A 233 -4.48 -1.01 6.23
C LEU A 233 -5.55 -0.97 5.13
N SER A 234 -5.15 -0.68 3.89
CA SER A 234 -6.08 -0.60 2.75
C SER A 234 -6.70 -1.95 2.43
N ILE A 235 -5.92 -3.04 2.46
CA ILE A 235 -6.43 -4.41 2.27
C ILE A 235 -7.42 -4.78 3.38
N LEU A 236 -7.03 -4.60 4.64
CA LEU A 236 -7.88 -4.98 5.79
C LEU A 236 -9.18 -4.16 5.82
N THR A 237 -9.10 -2.88 5.45
CA THR A 237 -10.26 -1.98 5.39
C THR A 237 -11.18 -2.34 4.22
N HIS A 238 -10.65 -2.52 3.01
CA HIS A 238 -11.44 -2.79 1.82
C HIS A 238 -12.26 -4.09 1.94
N PHE A 239 -11.66 -5.14 2.52
CA PHE A 239 -12.35 -6.42 2.75
C PHE A 239 -13.13 -6.49 4.07
N LYS A 240 -13.30 -5.37 4.78
CA LYS A 240 -14.02 -5.27 6.06
C LYS A 240 -13.51 -6.25 7.13
N PHE A 241 -12.21 -6.52 7.13
CA PHE A 241 -11.56 -7.30 8.20
C PHE A 241 -11.35 -6.49 9.47
N ILE A 242 -11.38 -5.17 9.36
CA ILE A 242 -11.50 -4.25 10.48
C ILE A 242 -12.98 -3.89 10.64
N PRO A 243 -13.59 -4.04 11.83
CA PRO A 243 -14.99 -3.74 12.04
C PRO A 243 -15.30 -2.26 11.85
N GLU A 244 -16.56 -1.99 11.53
CA GLU A 244 -17.12 -0.64 11.50
C GLU A 244 -17.08 -0.04 12.92
N VAL A 245 -16.83 1.27 13.00
CA VAL A 245 -16.70 2.03 14.24
C VAL A 245 -18.02 2.04 14.98
N THR A 246 -18.00 1.71 16.27
CA THR A 246 -19.16 1.92 17.14
C THR A 246 -19.18 3.34 17.71
N ASN A 247 -20.32 3.79 18.21
CA ASN A 247 -20.41 5.05 18.95
C ASN A 247 -19.42 5.09 20.14
N ASN A 248 -19.16 3.95 20.79
CA ASN A 248 -18.14 3.86 21.85
C ASN A 248 -16.72 4.10 21.30
N ASP A 249 -16.40 3.50 20.16
CA ASP A 249 -15.09 3.67 19.52
C ASP A 249 -14.86 5.12 19.08
N TYR A 250 -15.88 5.79 18.54
CA TYR A 250 -15.81 7.21 18.24
C TYR A 250 -15.47 8.04 19.48
N VAL A 251 -16.15 7.81 20.60
CA VAL A 251 -15.83 8.50 21.86
C VAL A 251 -14.40 8.21 22.29
N ASN A 252 -13.95 6.97 22.21
CA ASN A 252 -12.61 6.57 22.68
C ASN A 252 -11.48 7.11 21.81
N TYR A 253 -11.61 7.04 20.48
CA TYR A 253 -10.54 7.39 19.55
C TYR A 253 -10.59 8.83 19.06
N VAL A 254 -11.72 9.51 19.20
CA VAL A 254 -11.88 10.90 18.75
C VAL A 254 -12.11 11.81 19.94
N LEU A 255 -13.22 11.67 20.68
CA LEU A 255 -13.54 12.64 21.73
C LEU A 255 -12.55 12.59 22.91
N ASN A 256 -12.09 11.39 23.27
CA ASN A 256 -11.11 11.16 24.33
C ASN A 256 -9.66 11.25 23.84
N ASP A 257 -9.40 11.47 22.54
CA ASP A 257 -8.03 11.64 22.05
C ASP A 257 -7.43 12.89 22.72
N PRO A 258 -6.27 12.78 23.39
CA PRO A 258 -5.58 13.92 23.99
C PRO A 258 -5.41 15.10 23.02
N ASN A 259 -5.25 14.81 21.72
CA ASN A 259 -5.02 15.77 20.63
C ASN A 259 -6.30 16.33 19.99
N TYR A 260 -7.49 15.84 20.34
CA TYR A 260 -8.78 16.25 19.75
C TYR A 260 -9.09 17.74 19.94
N ILE A 261 -8.60 18.32 21.03
CA ILE A 261 -8.66 19.76 21.28
C ILE A 261 -7.22 20.26 21.35
N PRO A 262 -6.74 21.01 20.34
CA PRO A 262 -5.41 21.58 20.36
C PRO A 262 -5.18 22.43 21.61
N ASP A 263 -3.99 22.29 22.22
CA ASP A 263 -3.57 23.09 23.38
C ASP A 263 -3.63 24.61 23.13
N SER A 264 -3.63 25.04 21.86
CA SER A 264 -3.68 26.46 21.46
C SER A 264 -5.00 27.18 21.75
N ILE A 265 -6.10 26.46 21.98
CA ILE A 265 -7.43 27.05 22.28
C ILE A 265 -7.76 26.96 23.79
N LYS A 266 -6.82 26.43 24.59
CA LYS A 266 -6.94 26.13 26.01
C LYS A 266 -7.60 27.23 26.85
N TYR A 267 -7.09 28.46 26.77
CA TYR A 267 -7.56 29.55 27.64
C TYR A 267 -8.90 30.13 27.20
N ALA A 268 -9.12 30.28 25.89
CA ALA A 268 -10.38 30.76 25.34
C ALA A 268 -11.53 29.84 25.72
N PHE A 269 -11.32 28.53 25.56
CA PHE A 269 -12.28 27.50 25.93
C PHE A 269 -12.70 27.58 27.41
N VAL A 270 -11.75 27.71 28.34
CA VAL A 270 -12.05 27.81 29.78
C VAL A 270 -12.72 29.14 30.12
N LEU A 271 -12.27 30.26 29.51
CA LEU A 271 -12.87 31.58 29.73
C LEU A 271 -14.33 31.62 29.25
N ASP A 272 -14.62 31.05 28.09
CA ASP A 272 -16.00 30.95 27.59
C ASP A 272 -16.88 30.13 28.53
N LYS A 273 -16.38 29.01 29.05
CA LYS A 273 -17.13 28.23 30.06
C LYS A 273 -17.34 28.97 31.38
N LEU A 274 -16.35 29.74 31.81
CA LEU A 274 -16.44 30.51 33.07
C LEU A 274 -17.38 31.70 32.97
N TYR A 275 -17.46 32.37 31.81
CA TYR A 275 -18.09 33.69 31.69
C TYR A 275 -19.26 33.78 30.73
N SER A 276 -19.40 32.86 29.76
CA SER A 276 -20.51 32.91 28.79
C SER A 276 -21.87 32.82 29.48
N GLY A 277 -22.79 33.69 29.05
CA GLY A 277 -24.15 33.78 29.60
C GLY A 277 -24.27 34.42 31.00
N LYS A 278 -23.17 34.83 31.64
CA LYS A 278 -23.20 35.49 32.96
C LYS A 278 -23.27 37.02 32.83
N ARG A 279 -24.13 37.65 33.62
CA ARG A 279 -24.23 39.11 33.73
C ARG A 279 -23.77 39.58 35.10
N TYR A 280 -23.07 40.70 35.13
CA TYR A 280 -22.52 41.32 36.33
C TYR A 280 -23.09 42.73 36.49
N THR A 281 -23.35 43.13 37.73
CA THR A 281 -23.84 44.49 38.05
C THR A 281 -22.76 45.20 38.85
N VAL A 282 -21.85 45.88 38.14
CA VAL A 282 -20.77 46.66 38.73
C VAL A 282 -20.82 48.08 38.14
N THR A 283 -20.98 49.08 39.01
CA THR A 283 -21.11 50.48 38.60
C THR A 283 -19.87 50.96 37.83
N GLY A 284 -20.08 51.52 36.64
CA GLY A 284 -19.01 52.05 35.78
C GLY A 284 -18.25 51.01 34.94
N LYS A 285 -18.75 49.77 34.88
CA LYS A 285 -18.16 48.66 34.12
C LYS A 285 -19.18 47.99 33.20
N ASP A 286 -18.69 47.18 32.27
CA ASP A 286 -19.52 46.38 31.37
C ASP A 286 -20.34 45.33 32.13
N THR A 287 -21.49 44.98 31.56
CA THR A 287 -22.39 43.97 32.14
C THR A 287 -21.98 42.53 31.82
N SER A 288 -21.08 42.32 30.84
CA SER A 288 -20.56 41.03 30.43
C SER A 288 -19.04 41.09 30.23
N VAL A 289 -18.38 39.95 30.38
CA VAL A 289 -16.95 39.83 30.11
C VAL A 289 -16.70 39.75 28.60
N SER A 290 -15.72 40.51 28.11
CA SER A 290 -15.28 40.51 26.72
C SER A 290 -13.75 40.45 26.62
N TYR A 291 -13.24 39.65 25.68
CA TYR A 291 -11.80 39.53 25.43
C TYR A 291 -11.55 39.25 23.94
N ARG A 292 -10.32 39.52 23.47
CA ARG A 292 -9.86 39.19 22.12
C ARG A 292 -8.61 38.31 22.17
N LEU A 293 -8.44 37.45 21.16
CA LEU A 293 -7.30 36.55 21.01
C LEU A 293 -6.43 37.05 19.86
N ASN A 294 -5.22 37.49 20.17
CA ASN A 294 -4.24 37.95 19.16
C ASN A 294 -3.11 36.94 18.93
N GLY A 295 -3.20 35.75 19.53
CA GLY A 295 -2.20 34.71 19.45
C GLY A 295 -2.50 33.53 20.40
N PRO A 296 -1.67 32.48 20.37
CA PRO A 296 -1.91 31.22 21.08
C PRO A 296 -1.46 31.23 22.56
N LYS A 297 -0.77 32.28 23.02
CA LYS A 297 -0.23 32.34 24.40
C LYS A 297 -1.20 33.09 25.33
N TYR A 298 -1.13 32.80 26.64
CA TYR A 298 -1.92 33.51 27.64
C TYR A 298 -1.71 35.05 27.63
N GLN A 299 -0.50 35.50 27.27
CA GLN A 299 -0.18 36.91 27.12
C GLN A 299 -0.95 37.58 25.96
N ASP A 300 -1.35 36.81 24.94
CA ASP A 300 -2.00 37.31 23.73
C ASP A 300 -3.52 37.50 23.91
N ILE A 301 -4.05 37.22 25.11
CA ILE A 301 -5.44 37.47 25.49
C ILE A 301 -5.58 38.94 25.91
N GLU A 302 -6.18 39.75 25.05
CA GLU A 302 -6.54 41.13 25.34
C GLU A 302 -7.84 41.17 26.14
N TRP A 303 -7.72 41.52 27.42
CA TRP A 303 -8.85 41.65 28.32
C TRP A 303 -9.40 43.08 28.28
N SER A 304 -10.71 43.26 28.07
CA SER A 304 -11.29 44.60 28.05
C SER A 304 -11.10 45.31 29.39
N ALA A 305 -10.64 46.56 29.35
CA ALA A 305 -10.42 47.39 30.53
C ALA A 305 -11.72 47.69 31.29
N THR A 306 -12.86 47.66 30.60
CA THR A 306 -14.20 47.88 31.15
C THR A 306 -14.84 46.61 31.71
N ASN A 307 -14.15 45.46 31.67
CA ASN A 307 -14.71 44.20 32.17
C ASN A 307 -15.05 44.25 33.67
N PRO A 308 -16.19 43.66 34.08
CA PRO A 308 -16.64 43.65 35.47
C PRO A 308 -15.69 42.88 36.41
N VAL A 309 -14.90 41.95 35.87
CA VAL A 309 -13.96 41.09 36.61
C VAL A 309 -12.52 41.24 36.09
N LEU A 310 -11.55 40.95 36.96
CA LEU A 310 -10.12 40.93 36.61
C LEU A 310 -9.79 39.74 35.70
N LYS A 311 -8.77 39.88 34.85
CA LYS A 311 -8.24 38.77 34.03
C LYS A 311 -7.75 37.64 34.96
N PRO A 312 -8.26 36.40 34.85
CA PRO A 312 -7.85 35.30 35.70
C PRO A 312 -6.39 34.93 35.52
N GLU A 313 -5.70 34.54 36.58
CA GLU A 313 -4.30 34.11 36.49
C GLU A 313 -4.13 32.84 35.64
N LYS A 314 -2.95 32.72 34.99
CA LYS A 314 -2.60 31.57 34.15
C LYS A 314 -2.68 30.24 34.92
N SER A 315 -2.13 30.18 36.13
CA SER A 315 -2.13 28.99 36.99
C SER A 315 -3.54 28.49 37.32
N TYR A 316 -4.47 29.41 37.54
CA TYR A 316 -5.87 29.10 37.79
C TYR A 316 -6.54 28.51 36.55
N LEU A 317 -6.39 29.15 35.37
CA LEU A 317 -6.92 28.62 34.12
C LEU A 317 -6.29 27.27 33.74
N ASP A 318 -5.00 27.08 34.00
CA ASP A 318 -4.29 25.82 33.81
C ASP A 318 -4.86 24.70 34.69
N SER A 319 -5.27 25.00 35.93
CA SER A 319 -5.87 24.02 36.84
C SER A 319 -7.30 23.62 36.44
N LEU A 320 -8.06 24.53 35.83
CA LEU A 320 -9.44 24.30 35.42
C LEU A 320 -9.55 23.60 34.07
N PHE A 321 -8.56 23.79 33.18
CA PHE A 321 -8.63 23.26 31.84
C PHE A 321 -8.87 21.74 31.77
N PRO A 322 -8.17 20.87 32.52
CA PRO A 322 -8.44 19.44 32.48
C PRO A 322 -9.88 19.09 32.88
N LEU A 323 -10.43 19.79 33.89
CA LEU A 323 -11.78 19.57 34.40
C LEU A 323 -12.85 20.03 33.40
N GLU A 324 -12.70 21.23 32.85
CA GLU A 324 -13.64 21.77 31.86
C GLU A 324 -13.53 21.03 30.51
N LYS A 325 -12.34 20.57 30.14
CA LYS A 325 -12.12 19.68 28.98
C LYS A 325 -12.89 18.38 29.17
N GLN A 326 -12.75 17.71 30.32
CA GLN A 326 -13.45 16.47 30.59
C GLN A 326 -14.98 16.65 30.60
N LYS A 327 -15.51 17.69 31.26
CA LYS A 327 -16.95 17.98 31.26
C LYS A 327 -17.51 18.20 29.85
N PHE A 328 -16.75 18.86 28.99
CA PHE A 328 -17.15 19.06 27.60
C PHE A 328 -17.15 17.76 26.81
N ILE A 329 -16.10 16.94 26.96
CA ILE A 329 -16.03 15.61 26.36
C ILE A 329 -17.21 14.76 26.82
N ASP A 330 -17.48 14.70 28.13
CA ASP A 330 -18.60 13.94 28.69
C ASP A 330 -19.95 14.40 28.12
N ALA A 331 -20.15 15.72 28.01
CA ALA A 331 -21.37 16.29 27.44
C ALA A 331 -21.53 15.98 25.94
N GLN A 332 -20.44 16.01 25.17
CA GLN A 332 -20.46 15.63 23.75
C GLN A 332 -20.60 14.13 23.54
N ALA A 333 -20.00 13.32 24.42
CA ALA A 333 -20.02 11.86 24.36
C ALA A 333 -21.39 11.28 24.77
N ALA A 334 -22.13 11.96 25.66
CA ALA A 334 -23.42 11.49 26.18
C ALA A 334 -24.40 10.91 25.14
N PRO A 335 -24.70 11.57 24.00
CA PRO A 335 -25.59 11.01 22.98
C PRO A 335 -25.04 9.73 22.32
N PHE A 336 -23.72 9.61 22.17
CA PHE A 336 -23.06 8.45 21.59
C PHE A 336 -23.02 7.29 22.59
N ILE A 337 -22.68 7.56 23.85
CA ILE A 337 -22.63 6.55 24.91
C ILE A 337 -24.00 5.95 25.21
N ALA A 338 -25.08 6.72 25.08
CA ALA A 338 -26.44 6.19 25.18
C ALA A 338 -26.73 5.07 24.16
N ARG A 339 -26.05 5.09 23.00
CA ARG A 339 -26.16 4.11 21.90
C ARG A 339 -24.80 3.46 21.60
N LYS A 340 -24.03 3.18 22.64
CA LYS A 340 -22.59 2.80 22.54
C LYS A 340 -22.28 1.64 21.60
N ASN A 341 -23.18 0.67 21.46
CA ASN A 341 -22.97 -0.53 20.64
C ASN A 341 -23.51 -0.38 19.20
N GLU A 342 -24.20 0.72 18.90
CA GLU A 342 -24.66 1.00 17.55
C GLU A 342 -23.49 1.53 16.69
N PRO A 343 -23.50 1.26 15.37
CA PRO A 343 -22.52 1.83 14.47
C PRO A 343 -22.55 3.37 14.51
N PHE A 344 -21.37 3.98 14.49
CA PHE A 344 -21.22 5.41 14.34
C PHE A 344 -21.58 5.80 12.90
N MET A 345 -22.45 6.79 12.75
CA MET A 345 -22.88 7.32 11.46
C MET A 345 -22.28 8.71 11.26
N VAL A 346 -21.72 8.96 10.07
CA VAL A 346 -21.14 10.27 9.75
C VAL A 346 -22.26 11.29 9.52
N ASP A 347 -22.34 12.29 10.40
CA ASP A 347 -23.34 13.37 10.35
C ASP A 347 -22.76 14.65 9.72
N ASN A 348 -22.15 14.49 8.54
CA ASN A 348 -21.65 15.60 7.72
C ASN A 348 -22.17 15.44 6.27
N PRO A 349 -23.11 16.28 5.81
CA PRO A 349 -23.68 16.21 4.46
C PRO A 349 -22.66 16.33 3.32
N ASP A 350 -21.53 17.00 3.56
CA ASP A 350 -20.46 17.17 2.56
C ASP A 350 -19.54 15.94 2.49
N SER A 351 -19.67 15.00 3.43
CA SER A 351 -18.89 13.77 3.43
C SER A 351 -19.45 12.74 2.44
N PRO A 352 -18.62 12.02 1.67
CA PRO A 352 -19.07 10.87 0.86
C PRO A 352 -19.68 9.74 1.72
N TYR A 353 -19.43 9.78 3.03
CA TYR A 353 -19.95 8.84 4.02
C TYR A 353 -21.17 9.35 4.79
N TYR A 354 -21.80 10.46 4.38
CA TYR A 354 -22.98 10.98 5.07
C TYR A 354 -24.03 9.89 5.32
N MET A 355 -24.44 9.73 6.58
CA MET A 355 -25.38 8.70 7.05
C MET A 355 -24.95 7.25 6.76
N LYS A 356 -23.66 7.00 6.62
CA LYS A 356 -23.07 5.66 6.46
C LYS A 356 -22.14 5.32 7.63
N PRO A 357 -22.02 4.03 7.96
CA PRO A 357 -20.99 3.58 8.88
C PRO A 357 -19.62 3.69 8.21
N ILE A 358 -18.59 3.89 9.04
CA ILE A 358 -17.20 3.97 8.60
C ILE A 358 -16.33 3.02 9.41
N THR A 359 -15.19 2.64 8.84
CA THR A 359 -14.15 1.87 9.53
C THR A 359 -13.26 2.78 10.36
N ILE A 360 -12.52 2.19 11.31
CA ILE A 360 -11.56 2.94 12.13
C ILE A 360 -10.48 3.61 11.26
N ALA A 361 -10.05 2.96 10.16
CA ALA A 361 -9.08 3.51 9.22
C ALA A 361 -9.56 4.78 8.50
N GLN A 362 -10.88 4.95 8.38
CA GLN A 362 -11.50 6.16 7.83
C GLN A 362 -11.72 7.23 8.90
N LEU A 363 -11.76 6.85 10.19
CA LEU A 363 -12.02 7.76 11.30
C LEU A 363 -10.76 8.45 11.82
N ILE A 364 -9.66 7.71 11.95
CA ILE A 364 -8.42 8.17 12.59
C ILE A 364 -7.23 7.99 11.63
N PRO A 365 -6.17 8.81 11.77
CA PRO A 365 -4.99 8.70 10.92
C PRO A 365 -4.31 7.33 11.07
N SER A 366 -3.65 6.87 10.00
CA SER A 366 -2.94 5.58 10.02
C SER A 366 -1.83 5.52 11.08
N SER A 367 -1.30 6.67 11.51
CA SER A 367 -0.33 6.80 12.60
C SER A 367 -0.88 6.46 13.99
N HIS A 368 -2.21 6.36 14.15
CA HIS A 368 -2.82 6.17 15.46
C HIS A 368 -2.57 4.76 16.02
N PRO A 369 -2.21 4.58 17.30
CA PRO A 369 -1.87 3.27 17.89
C PRO A 369 -2.94 2.18 17.71
N ALA A 370 -4.23 2.53 17.74
CA ALA A 370 -5.31 1.57 17.50
C ALA A 370 -5.24 0.91 16.10
N ILE A 371 -4.74 1.62 15.08
CA ILE A 371 -4.52 1.04 13.75
C ILE A 371 -3.36 0.04 13.77
N PHE A 372 -2.34 0.33 14.56
CA PHE A 372 -1.16 -0.52 14.71
C PHE A 372 -1.55 -1.87 15.32
N ASP A 373 -2.52 -1.90 16.23
CA ASP A 373 -3.02 -3.14 16.83
C ASP A 373 -3.68 -4.08 15.82
N TRP A 374 -4.45 -3.52 14.89
CA TRP A 374 -5.05 -4.30 13.80
C TRP A 374 -4.01 -4.92 12.87
N ILE A 375 -2.93 -4.23 12.58
CA ILE A 375 -1.93 -4.70 11.60
C ILE A 375 -0.91 -5.62 12.25
N TYR A 376 -0.39 -5.27 13.43
CA TYR A 376 0.77 -5.94 14.04
C TYR A 376 0.42 -7.02 15.07
N TYR A 377 -0.75 -6.92 15.71
CA TYR A 377 -1.10 -7.77 16.84
C TYR A 377 -2.39 -8.58 16.64
N SER A 378 -3.23 -8.21 15.67
CA SER A 378 -4.45 -8.97 15.39
C SER A 378 -4.15 -10.29 14.66
N GLN A 379 -5.04 -11.27 14.86
CA GLN A 379 -4.93 -12.55 14.17
C GLN A 379 -4.96 -12.39 12.65
N ILE A 380 -5.88 -11.56 12.14
CA ILE A 380 -6.05 -11.35 10.69
C ILE A 380 -4.89 -10.57 10.09
N GLY A 381 -4.33 -9.59 10.81
CA GLY A 381 -3.16 -8.81 10.38
C GLY A 381 -1.93 -9.70 10.23
N ILE A 382 -1.68 -10.59 11.19
CA ILE A 382 -0.55 -11.53 11.13
C ILE A 382 -0.77 -12.58 10.03
N MET A 383 -2.00 -13.10 9.87
CA MET A 383 -2.35 -14.01 8.77
C MET A 383 -2.05 -13.37 7.40
N LEU A 384 -2.48 -12.13 7.21
CA LEU A 384 -2.18 -11.36 6.00
C LEU A 384 -0.67 -11.18 5.82
N MET A 385 0.05 -10.80 6.87
CA MET A 385 1.48 -10.56 6.78
C MET A 385 2.28 -11.84 6.46
N ARG A 386 1.88 -13.01 7.01
CA ARG A 386 2.46 -14.31 6.64
C ARG A 386 2.32 -14.58 5.13
N PHE A 387 1.15 -14.31 4.57
CA PHE A 387 0.92 -14.45 3.14
C PHE A 387 1.80 -13.50 2.32
N ILE A 388 1.84 -12.22 2.69
CA ILE A 388 2.64 -11.20 1.98
C ILE A 388 4.12 -11.55 2.03
N ALA A 389 4.64 -11.92 3.20
CA ALA A 389 6.03 -12.33 3.38
C ALA A 389 6.38 -13.54 2.51
N PHE A 390 5.49 -14.53 2.47
CA PHE A 390 5.65 -15.69 1.60
C PHE A 390 5.72 -15.29 0.13
N ALA A 391 4.75 -14.48 -0.32
CA ALA A 391 4.63 -14.06 -1.71
C ALA A 391 5.88 -13.30 -2.18
N TYR A 392 6.32 -12.27 -1.44
CA TYR A 392 7.46 -11.45 -1.82
C TYR A 392 8.79 -12.22 -1.78
N LEU A 393 9.06 -12.96 -0.70
CA LEU A 393 10.32 -13.71 -0.61
C LEU A 393 10.41 -14.78 -1.70
N TYR A 394 9.34 -15.56 -1.89
CA TYR A 394 9.38 -16.61 -2.91
C TYR A 394 9.40 -16.04 -4.33
N HIS A 395 8.71 -14.93 -4.61
CA HIS A 395 8.79 -14.26 -5.91
C HIS A 395 10.24 -13.96 -6.32
N TYR A 396 11.03 -13.36 -5.41
CA TYR A 396 12.45 -13.09 -5.68
C TYR A 396 13.31 -14.36 -5.75
N LEU A 397 13.10 -15.33 -4.86
CA LEU A 397 13.85 -16.60 -4.91
C LEU A 397 13.57 -17.39 -6.20
N ASN A 398 12.31 -17.41 -6.65
CA ASN A 398 11.89 -18.03 -7.90
C ASN A 398 12.59 -17.41 -9.10
N TRP A 399 12.75 -16.08 -9.12
CA TRP A 399 13.55 -15.39 -10.13
C TRP A 399 14.99 -15.93 -10.16
N PHE A 400 15.71 -15.88 -9.04
CA PHE A 400 17.13 -16.28 -9.02
C PHE A 400 17.36 -17.79 -9.25
N SER A 401 16.39 -18.65 -8.92
CA SER A 401 16.48 -20.10 -9.13
C SER A 401 16.45 -20.51 -10.61
N LYS A 402 15.86 -19.70 -11.49
CA LYS A 402 15.62 -20.02 -12.91
C LYS A 402 16.81 -19.68 -13.80
N THR A 403 17.99 -20.23 -13.47
CA THR A 403 19.25 -19.89 -14.15
C THR A 403 19.26 -20.18 -15.65
N GLU A 404 18.46 -21.13 -16.15
CA GLU A 404 18.42 -21.48 -17.58
C GLU A 404 17.54 -20.55 -18.42
N ILE A 405 16.46 -20.04 -17.83
CA ILE A 405 15.52 -19.14 -18.52
C ILE A 405 16.01 -17.69 -18.40
N ILE A 406 16.48 -17.33 -17.21
CA ILE A 406 16.86 -15.96 -16.88
C ILE A 406 18.32 -15.68 -17.26
N GLN A 407 19.21 -16.66 -17.03
CA GLN A 407 20.62 -16.57 -17.42
C GLN A 407 21.29 -15.27 -16.93
N TRP A 408 20.94 -14.81 -15.73
CA TRP A 408 21.49 -13.57 -15.15
C TRP A 408 23.03 -13.60 -15.04
N HIS A 409 23.62 -14.78 -14.93
CA HIS A 409 25.07 -15.00 -14.96
C HIS A 409 25.73 -14.86 -16.34
N LYS A 410 24.95 -14.72 -17.43
CA LYS A 410 25.45 -14.51 -18.81
C LYS A 410 25.39 -13.05 -19.25
N VAL A 411 24.96 -12.14 -18.38
CA VAL A 411 24.92 -10.70 -18.65
C VAL A 411 26.35 -10.18 -18.86
N PRO A 412 26.59 -9.23 -19.79
CA PRO A 412 27.92 -8.64 -19.99
C PRO A 412 28.54 -8.15 -18.67
N LYS A 413 29.83 -8.45 -18.44
CA LYS A 413 30.52 -8.16 -17.15
C LYS A 413 30.39 -6.72 -16.68
N ILE A 414 30.43 -5.75 -17.61
CA ILE A 414 30.28 -4.32 -17.30
C ILE A 414 28.89 -4.03 -16.73
N ARG A 415 27.83 -4.56 -17.38
CA ARG A 415 26.45 -4.40 -16.91
C ARG A 415 26.25 -5.11 -15.57
N PHE A 416 26.80 -6.31 -15.41
CA PHE A 416 26.73 -7.05 -14.14
C PHE A 416 27.42 -6.27 -13.00
N PHE A 417 28.60 -5.70 -13.24
CA PHE A 417 29.29 -4.87 -12.25
C PHE A 417 28.47 -3.63 -11.86
N ALA A 418 27.85 -2.95 -12.84
CA ALA A 418 26.94 -1.84 -12.57
C ALA A 418 25.73 -2.27 -11.72
N VAL A 419 25.13 -3.43 -12.01
CA VAL A 419 24.04 -3.99 -11.20
C VAL A 419 24.49 -4.21 -9.75
N ILE A 420 25.67 -4.78 -9.52
CA ILE A 420 26.19 -5.00 -8.16
C ILE A 420 26.43 -3.68 -7.42
N ILE A 421 27.01 -2.66 -8.08
CA ILE A 421 27.20 -1.34 -7.46
C ILE A 421 25.86 -0.71 -7.08
N LEU A 422 24.91 -0.68 -8.02
CA LEU A 422 23.59 -0.10 -7.78
C LEU A 422 22.83 -0.85 -6.67
N TRP A 423 22.99 -2.18 -6.63
CA TRP A 423 22.42 -3.01 -5.58
C TRP A 423 23.03 -2.73 -4.20
N LEU A 424 24.35 -2.59 -4.10
CA LEU A 424 25.01 -2.22 -2.84
C LEU A 424 24.62 -0.81 -2.38
N ALA A 425 24.49 0.14 -3.31
CA ALA A 425 23.99 1.48 -3.01
C ALA A 425 22.54 1.45 -2.51
N ALA A 426 21.67 0.68 -3.17
CA ALA A 426 20.29 0.44 -2.76
C ALA A 426 20.21 -0.15 -1.33
N CYS A 427 21.02 -1.17 -1.03
CA CYS A 427 21.11 -1.72 0.32
C CYS A 427 21.60 -0.66 1.33
N GLY A 428 22.55 0.19 0.94
CA GLY A 428 23.04 1.29 1.76
C GLY A 428 21.95 2.28 2.17
N PHE A 429 21.04 2.64 1.25
CA PHE A 429 19.90 3.50 1.58
C PHE A 429 18.97 2.85 2.61
N TYR A 430 18.55 1.59 2.42
CA TYR A 430 17.70 0.89 3.38
C TYR A 430 18.35 0.67 4.75
N LEU A 431 19.68 0.47 4.78
CA LEU A 431 20.43 0.34 6.03
C LEU A 431 20.52 1.66 6.78
N TYR A 432 20.58 2.79 6.06
CA TYR A 432 20.59 4.12 6.67
C TYR A 432 19.20 4.51 7.19
N ASP A 433 18.19 4.45 6.33
CA ASP A 433 16.80 4.69 6.67
C ASP A 433 15.87 3.96 5.70
N TYR A 434 14.91 3.21 6.24
CA TYR A 434 14.04 2.38 5.41
C TYR A 434 13.09 3.21 4.55
N GLY A 435 12.57 4.31 5.07
CA GLY A 435 11.70 5.23 4.33
C GLY A 435 12.44 5.89 3.17
N LEU A 436 13.67 6.37 3.41
CA LEU A 436 14.53 6.88 2.36
C LEU A 436 14.81 5.83 1.28
N GLY A 437 15.08 4.58 1.68
CA GLY A 437 15.25 3.46 0.76
C GLY A 437 14.02 3.24 -0.13
N LEU A 438 12.81 3.31 0.46
CA LEU A 438 11.55 3.24 -0.28
C LEU A 438 11.42 4.37 -1.29
N SER A 439 11.61 5.62 -0.87
CA SER A 439 11.48 6.78 -1.75
C SER A 439 12.48 6.72 -2.90
N VAL A 440 13.77 6.50 -2.60
CA VAL A 440 14.84 6.47 -3.61
C VAL A 440 14.64 5.35 -4.63
N LEU A 441 14.18 4.17 -4.19
CA LEU A 441 14.01 3.02 -5.07
C LEU A 441 12.59 2.87 -5.61
N PHE A 442 11.65 3.73 -5.24
CA PHE A 442 10.28 3.69 -5.75
C PHE A 442 10.27 3.67 -7.28
N PHE A 443 11.14 4.47 -7.93
CA PHE A 443 11.26 4.44 -9.39
C PHE A 443 11.62 3.06 -9.91
N LEU A 444 12.62 2.42 -9.34
CA LEU A 444 13.07 1.10 -9.78
C LEU A 444 12.03 0.02 -9.45
N SER A 445 11.45 0.05 -8.24
CA SER A 445 10.44 -0.91 -7.78
C SER A 445 9.10 -0.75 -8.48
N PHE A 446 8.73 0.44 -8.95
CA PHE A 446 7.47 0.62 -9.67
C PHE A 446 7.66 0.37 -11.17
N THR A 447 8.76 0.86 -11.74
CA THR A 447 9.00 0.76 -13.18
C THR A 447 9.22 -0.67 -13.65
N HIS A 448 9.87 -1.55 -12.88
CA HIS A 448 10.02 -2.95 -13.31
C HIS A 448 8.66 -3.63 -13.47
N VAL A 449 7.72 -3.42 -12.54
CA VAL A 449 6.36 -3.96 -12.60
C VAL A 449 5.66 -3.53 -13.88
N LEU A 450 5.70 -2.23 -14.20
CA LEU A 450 5.08 -1.70 -15.42
C LEU A 450 5.70 -2.31 -16.67
N LEU A 451 7.04 -2.39 -16.73
CA LEU A 451 7.78 -2.95 -17.86
C LEU A 451 7.57 -4.46 -18.03
N GLU A 452 7.15 -5.17 -16.97
CA GLU A 452 6.84 -6.59 -17.00
C GLU A 452 5.41 -6.88 -17.52
N PHE A 453 4.49 -5.90 -17.51
CA PHE A 453 3.10 -6.14 -17.94
C PHE A 453 2.95 -6.83 -19.31
N PRO A 454 3.69 -6.49 -20.38
CA PRO A 454 3.55 -7.21 -21.64
C PRO A 454 3.96 -8.68 -21.53
N LEU A 455 4.97 -9.03 -20.70
CA LEU A 455 5.31 -10.42 -20.40
C LEU A 455 4.15 -11.15 -19.72
N ASN A 456 3.48 -10.48 -18.77
CA ASN A 456 2.33 -11.05 -18.07
C ASN A 456 1.18 -11.36 -19.04
N ILE A 457 0.90 -10.45 -19.99
CA ILE A 457 -0.08 -10.70 -21.06
C ILE A 457 0.34 -11.86 -21.96
N VAL A 458 1.61 -11.90 -22.41
CA VAL A 458 2.11 -13.01 -23.25
C VAL A 458 2.01 -14.35 -22.53
N SER A 459 2.27 -14.39 -21.22
CA SER A 459 2.18 -15.61 -20.41
C SER A 459 0.74 -16.10 -20.29
N ILE A 460 -0.22 -15.21 -20.05
CA ILE A 460 -1.66 -15.54 -20.00
C ILE A 460 -2.13 -16.10 -21.35
N VAL A 461 -1.82 -15.42 -22.45
CA VAL A 461 -2.17 -15.90 -23.81
C VAL A 461 -1.50 -17.25 -24.09
N GLY A 462 -0.23 -17.40 -23.68
CA GLY A 462 0.52 -18.63 -23.82
C GLY A 462 -0.10 -19.81 -23.05
N ILE A 463 -0.61 -19.61 -21.84
CA ILE A 463 -1.33 -20.65 -21.09
C ILE A 463 -2.52 -21.16 -21.90
N GLY A 464 -3.34 -20.25 -22.46
CA GLY A 464 -4.50 -20.63 -23.27
C GLY A 464 -4.12 -21.44 -24.52
N GLN A 465 -3.05 -21.03 -25.20
CA GLN A 465 -2.51 -21.75 -26.36
C GLN A 465 -2.03 -23.15 -25.99
N GLU A 466 -1.24 -23.28 -24.92
CA GLU A 466 -0.71 -24.57 -24.49
C GLU A 466 -1.82 -25.49 -23.97
N ALA A 467 -2.81 -24.96 -23.24
CA ALA A 467 -3.96 -25.72 -22.78
C ALA A 467 -4.76 -26.30 -23.96
N ALA A 468 -4.99 -25.51 -25.02
CA ALA A 468 -5.67 -25.99 -26.22
C ALA A 468 -4.90 -27.10 -26.94
N VAL A 469 -3.56 -27.02 -27.00
CA VAL A 469 -2.70 -28.06 -27.57
C VAL A 469 -2.73 -29.33 -26.71
N ILE A 470 -2.63 -29.20 -25.39
CA ILE A 470 -2.70 -30.33 -24.45
C ILE A 470 -4.06 -31.02 -24.53
N PHE A 471 -5.15 -30.26 -24.64
CA PHE A 471 -6.49 -30.82 -24.78
C PHE A 471 -6.60 -31.72 -26.03
N LYS A 472 -5.97 -31.33 -27.15
CA LYS A 472 -5.99 -32.08 -28.40
C LYS A 472 -5.02 -33.26 -28.44
N HIS A 473 -3.83 -33.11 -27.87
CA HIS A 473 -2.70 -34.03 -28.08
C HIS A 473 -2.21 -34.73 -26.80
N GLY A 474 -2.83 -34.42 -25.66
CA GLY A 474 -2.42 -34.90 -24.35
C GLY A 474 -1.16 -34.21 -23.82
N PHE A 475 -0.83 -34.51 -22.55
CA PHE A 475 0.35 -33.98 -21.87
C PHE A 475 1.62 -34.80 -22.22
N LYS A 476 1.93 -34.85 -23.52
CA LYS A 476 3.13 -35.53 -24.04
C LYS A 476 4.17 -34.48 -24.46
N PRO A 477 5.47 -34.76 -24.28
CA PRO A 477 6.53 -33.90 -24.81
C PRO A 477 6.31 -33.69 -26.30
N LEU A 478 6.30 -32.43 -26.75
CA LEU A 478 6.24 -32.14 -28.18
C LEU A 478 7.53 -32.69 -28.81
N LYS A 479 7.42 -33.49 -29.87
CA LYS A 479 8.58 -33.78 -30.72
C LYS A 479 8.99 -32.43 -31.31
N THR A 480 10.14 -31.91 -30.91
CA THR A 480 10.75 -30.78 -31.60
C THR A 480 11.10 -31.28 -32.99
N ASP A 481 10.42 -30.79 -34.02
CA ASP A 481 10.95 -30.87 -35.37
C ASP A 481 12.30 -30.14 -35.35
N SER A 482 13.34 -30.91 -35.67
CA SER A 482 14.76 -30.53 -35.66
C SER A 482 15.08 -29.32 -36.51
#